data_AF-A0A9E4TJI7-F1
#
_entry.id   AF-A0A9E4TJI7-F1
#
_cell.length_a   1.000
_cell.length_b   1.000
_cell.length_c   1.000
_cell.angle_alpha   90.00
_cell.angle_beta   90.00
_cell.angle_gamma   90.00
#
_symmetry.space_group_name_H-M   'P 1'
#
loop_
_entity.id
_entity.type
_entity.pdbx_description
1 polymer ?
#
loop_
_entity_poly.entity_id
_entity_poly.type
_entity_poly.pdbx_seq_one_letter_code
_entity_poly.pdbx_strand_id
1 'polypeptide(L)'
;NFPVITRAEVVDGILEVEGTLNTVPAPFLPIFIFANSECDPSGYGEGERFLGEDIAEGTGPNYTFEATIEEFVSDGEYITVSASNPESTSEFSKCEKIVGAPMGTARTWGDVDCANGVSPIDSLKVLRADAGLGNTQPPGCPGIGDEVQVDGVTRIWGDVDCSLALNPVDSLKILRSDAGLPFSQANGCPEVGSPVIVT
;
A
#
# COMPACT_ATOMS: atom_id res chain seq x y z
N ASN A 1 -15.12 17.69 -15.49
CA ASN A 1 -14.83 16.47 -16.31
C ASN A 1 -13.89 15.64 -15.49
N PHE A 2 -14.28 14.42 -15.12
CA PHE A 2 -13.50 13.56 -14.24
C PHE A 2 -12.89 12.38 -15.00
N PRO A 3 -11.72 11.88 -14.56
CA PRO A 3 -11.18 10.61 -15.04
C PRO A 3 -12.13 9.45 -14.74
N VAL A 4 -12.16 8.46 -15.63
CA VAL A 4 -12.90 7.21 -15.45
C VAL A 4 -11.90 6.07 -15.40
N ILE A 5 -11.82 5.41 -14.25
CA ILE A 5 -11.04 4.19 -14.07
C ILE A 5 -11.72 3.06 -14.84
N THR A 6 -10.94 2.34 -15.65
CA THR A 6 -11.40 1.14 -16.37
C THR A 6 -10.83 -0.14 -15.79
N ARG A 7 -9.70 -0.06 -15.08
CA ARG A 7 -9.07 -1.17 -14.35
C ARG A 7 -8.27 -0.60 -13.17
N ALA A 8 -8.39 -1.22 -12.00
CA ALA A 8 -7.50 -1.00 -10.88
C ALA A 8 -7.27 -2.34 -10.18
N GLU A 9 -6.07 -2.87 -10.24
CA GLU A 9 -5.73 -4.16 -9.66
C GLU A 9 -4.29 -4.21 -9.17
N VAL A 10 -4.04 -5.03 -8.17
CA VAL A 10 -2.67 -5.28 -7.70
C VAL A 10 -2.18 -6.56 -8.36
N VAL A 11 -0.99 -6.52 -8.97
CA VAL A 11 -0.29 -7.66 -9.58
C VAL A 11 1.11 -7.69 -9.00
N ASP A 12 1.49 -8.79 -8.33
CA ASP A 12 2.80 -8.97 -7.69
C ASP A 12 3.23 -7.80 -6.75
N GLY A 13 2.26 -7.18 -6.06
CA GLY A 13 2.51 -6.07 -5.14
C GLY A 13 2.62 -4.69 -5.82
N ILE A 14 2.35 -4.62 -7.12
CA ILE A 14 2.31 -3.39 -7.91
C ILE A 14 0.85 -3.11 -8.28
N LEU A 15 0.37 -1.90 -8.01
CA LEU A 15 -0.96 -1.46 -8.43
C LEU A 15 -0.90 -0.98 -9.90
N GLU A 16 -1.67 -1.64 -10.77
CA GLU A 16 -1.93 -1.21 -12.14
C GLU A 16 -3.26 -0.45 -12.19
N VAL A 17 -3.23 0.81 -12.65
CA VAL A 17 -4.44 1.64 -12.83
C VAL A 17 -4.53 2.12 -14.27
N GLU A 18 -5.60 1.72 -14.95
CA GLU A 18 -5.91 2.16 -16.31
C GLU A 18 -7.19 2.98 -16.31
N GLY A 19 -7.25 3.96 -17.22
CA GLY A 19 -8.48 4.69 -17.41
C GLY A 19 -8.47 5.67 -18.56
N THR A 20 -9.54 6.46 -18.60
CA THR A 20 -9.77 7.44 -19.66
C THR A 20 -10.14 8.79 -19.07
N LEU A 21 -9.84 9.85 -19.82
CA LEU A 21 -10.31 11.19 -19.51
C LEU A 21 -10.81 11.85 -20.79
N ASN A 22 -12.08 12.28 -20.78
CA ASN A 22 -12.60 13.16 -21.81
C ASN A 22 -12.52 14.60 -21.33
N THR A 23 -11.73 15.44 -21.99
CA THR A 23 -11.53 16.83 -21.60
C THR A 23 -11.26 17.75 -22.79
N VAL A 24 -11.16 19.05 -22.55
CA VAL A 24 -10.68 19.99 -23.58
C VAL A 24 -9.22 19.67 -23.90
N PRO A 25 -8.81 19.68 -25.18
CA PRO A 25 -7.44 19.34 -25.54
C PRO A 25 -6.42 20.18 -24.78
N ALA A 26 -5.50 19.52 -24.11
CA ALA A 26 -4.41 20.13 -23.36
C ALA A 26 -3.07 19.49 -23.77
N PRO A 27 -1.97 20.27 -23.78
CA PRO A 27 -0.65 19.75 -24.15
C PRO A 27 -0.08 18.80 -23.10
N PHE A 28 -0.57 18.87 -21.88
CA PHE A 28 -0.12 18.07 -20.74
C PHE A 28 -1.30 17.82 -19.80
N LEU A 29 -1.50 16.56 -19.42
CA LEU A 29 -2.57 16.14 -18.52
C LEU A 29 -2.01 15.18 -17.46
N PRO A 30 -1.46 15.72 -16.37
CA PRO A 30 -1.11 14.92 -15.20
C PRO A 30 -2.33 14.25 -14.61
N ILE A 31 -2.16 12.99 -14.28
CA ILE A 31 -3.13 12.14 -13.60
C ILE A 31 -2.54 11.82 -12.24
N PHE A 32 -3.29 12.06 -11.17
CA PHE A 32 -2.90 11.80 -9.80
C PHE A 32 -3.77 10.68 -9.25
N ILE A 33 -3.12 9.65 -8.70
CA ILE A 33 -3.74 8.42 -8.20
C ILE A 33 -3.69 8.45 -6.67
N PHE A 34 -4.82 8.12 -6.05
CA PHE A 34 -4.99 8.12 -4.59
C PHE A 34 -5.67 6.84 -4.10
N ALA A 35 -5.30 6.40 -2.89
CA ALA A 35 -6.04 5.42 -2.11
C ALA A 35 -6.94 6.12 -1.09
N ASN A 36 -8.05 5.46 -0.75
CA ASN A 36 -8.99 5.86 0.29
C ASN A 36 -9.42 4.63 1.09
N SER A 37 -9.52 4.78 2.40
CA SER A 37 -10.04 3.75 3.31
C SER A 37 -11.54 3.52 3.12
N GLU A 38 -12.29 4.58 2.82
CA GLU A 38 -13.72 4.54 2.53
C GLU A 38 -14.06 5.39 1.30
N CYS A 39 -15.16 5.04 0.64
CA CYS A 39 -15.71 5.86 -0.43
C CYS A 39 -16.78 6.82 0.12
N ASP A 40 -16.84 8.05 -0.38
CA ASP A 40 -17.90 9.00 0.00
C ASP A 40 -19.28 8.43 -0.39
N PRO A 41 -20.37 8.75 0.36
CA PRO A 41 -21.72 8.30 0.01
C PRO A 41 -22.18 8.67 -1.41
N SER A 42 -21.56 9.64 -2.07
CA SER A 42 -21.78 9.96 -3.48
C SER A 42 -21.23 8.91 -4.46
N GLY A 43 -20.32 8.04 -4.02
CA GLY A 43 -19.63 7.03 -4.84
C GLY A 43 -18.33 7.53 -5.49
N TYR A 44 -17.86 8.71 -5.09
CA TYR A 44 -16.59 9.32 -5.48
C TYR A 44 -15.68 9.38 -4.24
N GLY A 45 -14.37 9.51 -4.39
CA GLY A 45 -13.44 9.59 -3.26
C GLY A 45 -12.77 10.95 -3.15
N GLU A 46 -12.19 11.24 -1.99
CA GLU A 46 -11.64 12.55 -1.65
C GLU A 46 -10.12 12.64 -1.85
N GLY A 47 -9.46 11.51 -2.12
CA GLY A 47 -8.00 11.42 -2.29
C GLY A 47 -7.25 11.45 -0.96
N GLU A 48 -7.55 10.51 -0.06
CA GLU A 48 -6.98 10.44 1.30
C GLU A 48 -5.44 10.31 1.30
N ARG A 49 -4.91 9.39 0.48
CA ARG A 49 -3.47 9.10 0.39
C ARG A 49 -3.00 9.11 -1.05
N PHE A 50 -2.08 10.01 -1.38
CA PHE A 50 -1.45 10.06 -2.70
C PHE A 50 -0.53 8.86 -2.90
N LEU A 51 -0.67 8.17 -4.04
CA LEU A 51 0.10 6.99 -4.39
C LEU A 51 1.12 7.24 -5.51
N GLY A 52 0.79 8.14 -6.44
CA GLY A 52 1.66 8.44 -7.57
C GLY A 52 0.93 9.16 -8.70
N GLU A 53 1.66 9.42 -9.78
CA GLU A 53 1.17 10.16 -10.94
C GLU A 53 1.52 9.45 -12.25
N ASP A 54 0.74 9.75 -13.27
CA ASP A 54 0.97 9.37 -14.66
C ASP A 54 0.66 10.57 -15.58
N ILE A 55 1.02 10.48 -16.85
CA ILE A 55 0.70 11.50 -17.85
C ILE A 55 -0.26 10.88 -18.86
N ALA A 56 -1.48 11.41 -18.92
CA ALA A 56 -2.45 10.91 -19.88
C ALA A 56 -2.04 11.24 -21.33
N GLU A 57 -2.09 10.24 -22.20
CA GLU A 57 -1.78 10.36 -23.62
C GLU A 57 -3.06 10.31 -24.46
N GLY A 58 -3.11 11.08 -25.55
CA GLY A 58 -4.33 11.15 -26.34
C GLY A 58 -4.30 12.15 -27.48
N THR A 59 -5.38 12.16 -28.27
CA THR A 59 -5.59 13.14 -29.34
C THR A 59 -7.01 13.68 -29.31
N GLY A 60 -7.15 14.97 -29.58
CA GLY A 60 -8.45 15.65 -29.45
C GLY A 60 -8.90 15.65 -27.98
N PRO A 61 -10.17 15.35 -27.68
CA PRO A 61 -10.67 15.40 -26.31
C PRO A 61 -10.46 14.10 -25.52
N ASN A 62 -9.99 13.03 -26.15
CA ASN A 62 -9.93 11.70 -25.54
C ASN A 62 -8.50 11.33 -25.18
N TYR A 63 -8.29 11.06 -23.90
CA TYR A 63 -7.02 10.66 -23.33
C TYR A 63 -7.16 9.34 -22.57
N THR A 64 -6.08 8.59 -22.51
CA THR A 64 -5.91 7.34 -21.75
C THR A 64 -4.72 7.47 -20.82
N PHE A 65 -4.74 6.76 -19.70
CA PHE A 65 -3.61 6.67 -18.76
C PHE A 65 -3.45 5.21 -18.31
N GLU A 66 -2.22 4.82 -18.06
CA GLU A 66 -1.79 3.46 -17.70
C GLU A 66 -0.69 3.58 -16.63
N ALA A 67 -1.12 3.79 -15.39
CA ALA A 67 -0.23 4.03 -14.27
C ALA A 67 0.21 2.71 -13.62
N THR A 68 1.51 2.60 -13.34
CA THR A 68 2.10 1.54 -12.54
C THR A 68 2.58 2.14 -11.22
N ILE A 69 1.98 1.68 -10.12
CA ILE A 69 2.15 2.26 -8.79
C ILE A 69 2.80 1.23 -7.87
N GLU A 70 3.94 1.60 -7.32
CA GLU A 70 4.76 0.78 -6.44
C GLU A 70 4.44 0.98 -4.95
N GLU A 71 3.48 1.85 -4.63
CA GLU A 71 3.01 2.06 -3.26
C GLU A 71 2.08 0.92 -2.81
N PHE A 72 2.17 0.54 -1.54
CA PHE A 72 1.31 -0.50 -0.99
C PHE A 72 -0.15 -0.04 -0.94
N VAL A 73 -1.04 -0.89 -1.43
CA VAL A 73 -2.49 -0.72 -1.38
C VAL A 73 -3.11 -2.03 -0.89
N SER A 74 -3.93 -1.90 0.14
CA SER A 74 -4.55 -3.02 0.84
C SER A 74 -5.83 -3.48 0.14
N ASP A 75 -6.18 -4.75 0.28
CA ASP A 75 -7.49 -5.25 -0.18
C ASP A 75 -8.62 -4.49 0.54
N GLY A 76 -9.61 -4.07 -0.24
CA GLY A 76 -10.74 -3.31 0.27
C GLY A 76 -10.55 -1.79 0.31
N GLU A 77 -9.33 -1.26 0.11
CA GLU A 77 -9.14 0.17 -0.20
C GLU A 77 -9.78 0.53 -1.55
N TYR A 78 -10.02 1.82 -1.74
CA TYR A 78 -10.60 2.37 -2.96
C TYR A 78 -9.62 3.28 -3.69
N ILE A 79 -9.43 3.05 -4.98
CA ILE A 79 -8.66 3.93 -5.85
C ILE A 79 -9.54 5.03 -6.41
N THR A 80 -9.01 6.25 -6.38
CA THR A 80 -9.57 7.40 -7.09
C THR A 80 -8.50 8.16 -7.83
N VAL A 81 -8.93 8.80 -8.91
CA VAL A 81 -8.05 9.51 -9.82
C VAL A 81 -8.56 10.93 -10.06
N SER A 82 -7.65 11.90 -10.10
CA SER A 82 -7.96 13.27 -10.54
C SER A 82 -6.90 13.74 -11.55
N ALA A 83 -7.28 14.64 -12.45
CA ALA A 83 -6.39 15.30 -13.37
C ALA A 83 -6.16 16.75 -12.92
N SER A 84 -4.92 17.19 -12.88
CA SER A 84 -4.62 18.58 -12.49
C SER A 84 -3.49 19.17 -13.31
N ASN A 85 -3.70 20.37 -13.83
CA ASN A 85 -2.70 21.18 -14.49
C ASN A 85 -2.73 22.62 -13.93
N PRO A 86 -1.81 23.51 -14.33
CA PRO A 86 -1.76 24.87 -13.79
C PRO A 86 -3.05 25.68 -14.00
N GLU A 87 -3.85 25.35 -15.01
CA GLU A 87 -5.07 26.09 -15.37
C GLU A 87 -6.32 25.55 -14.66
N SER A 88 -6.39 24.24 -14.40
CA SER A 88 -7.59 23.59 -13.88
C SER A 88 -7.32 22.24 -13.22
N THR A 89 -8.22 21.86 -12.32
CA THR A 89 -8.26 20.54 -11.69
C THR A 89 -9.63 19.92 -11.93
N SER A 90 -9.66 18.63 -12.26
CA SER A 90 -10.91 17.88 -12.37
C SER A 90 -11.47 17.51 -11.00
N GLU A 91 -12.74 17.12 -10.99
CA GLU A 91 -13.29 16.31 -9.92
C GLU A 91 -12.59 14.93 -9.86
N PHE A 92 -12.72 14.23 -8.73
CA PHE A 92 -12.26 12.85 -8.60
C PHE A 92 -13.10 11.88 -9.44
N SER A 93 -12.50 10.75 -9.80
CA SER A 93 -13.20 9.61 -10.38
C SER A 93 -14.15 8.96 -9.38
N LYS A 94 -15.04 8.09 -9.87
CA LYS A 94 -15.69 7.13 -8.99
C LYS A 94 -14.65 6.27 -8.27
N CYS A 95 -14.97 5.83 -7.06
CA CYS A 95 -14.15 4.88 -6.33
C CYS A 95 -14.12 3.54 -7.07
N GLU A 96 -12.93 3.04 -7.38
CA GLU A 96 -12.74 1.66 -7.81
C GLU A 96 -12.23 0.85 -6.63
N LYS A 97 -12.99 -0.16 -6.21
CA LYS A 97 -12.61 -0.97 -5.06
C LYS A 97 -11.53 -1.95 -5.48
N ILE A 98 -10.41 -1.96 -4.76
CA ILE A 98 -9.43 -3.03 -4.92
C ILE A 98 -10.05 -4.33 -4.38
N VAL A 99 -10.27 -5.27 -5.30
CA VAL A 99 -10.76 -6.61 -5.01
C VAL A 99 -9.77 -7.62 -5.57
N GLY A 100 -9.27 -8.51 -4.72
CA GLY A 100 -8.45 -9.62 -5.21
C GLY A 100 -7.07 -9.19 -5.70
N ALA A 101 -6.43 -8.24 -5.01
CA ALA A 101 -4.97 -8.16 -4.99
C ALA A 101 -4.42 -9.59 -4.87
N PRO A 102 -3.47 -9.99 -5.71
CA PRO A 102 -3.32 -11.37 -6.15
C PRO A 102 -3.05 -12.25 -4.94
N MET A 103 -4.06 -12.97 -4.46
CA MET A 103 -4.03 -13.85 -3.28
C MET A 103 -3.17 -13.35 -2.10
N GLY A 104 -3.08 -12.04 -1.86
CA GLY A 104 -2.06 -11.46 -0.97
C GLY A 104 -0.61 -11.80 -1.33
N THR A 105 0.30 -10.91 -0.97
CA THR A 105 1.73 -11.18 -1.16
C THR A 105 2.18 -12.17 -0.09
N ALA A 106 2.74 -13.31 -0.53
CA ALA A 106 3.44 -14.20 0.40
C ALA A 106 4.66 -13.48 0.99
N ARG A 107 4.69 -13.36 2.31
CA ARG A 107 5.78 -12.73 3.06
C ARG A 107 6.23 -13.62 4.21
N THR A 108 7.32 -13.22 4.84
CA THR A 108 7.81 -13.85 6.07
C THR A 108 7.43 -12.98 7.27
N TRP A 109 6.77 -13.54 8.29
CA TRP A 109 6.43 -12.77 9.48
C TRP A 109 7.70 -12.30 10.21
N GLY A 110 7.83 -10.98 10.41
CA GLY A 110 9.00 -10.33 11.00
C GLY A 110 10.15 -10.01 10.03
N ASP A 111 10.00 -10.32 8.74
CA ASP A 111 10.75 -9.66 7.65
C ASP A 111 9.99 -8.37 7.31
N VAL A 112 10.24 -7.32 8.10
CA VAL A 112 9.45 -6.08 8.04
C VAL A 112 9.85 -5.23 6.85
N ASP A 113 11.00 -5.48 6.23
CA ASP A 113 11.42 -4.75 5.03
C ASP A 113 11.33 -5.53 3.73
N CYS A 114 10.76 -6.72 3.79
CA CYS A 114 10.43 -7.52 2.62
C CYS A 114 11.69 -7.89 1.80
N ALA A 115 12.85 -7.99 2.45
CA ALA A 115 14.13 -8.33 1.81
C ALA A 115 14.36 -9.85 1.70
N ASN A 116 13.31 -10.67 1.90
CA ASN A 116 13.31 -12.14 1.85
C ASN A 116 14.11 -12.79 2.97
N GLY A 117 13.90 -12.34 4.21
CA GLY A 117 14.41 -13.00 5.40
C GLY A 117 14.35 -12.14 6.65
N VAL A 118 14.19 -12.80 7.80
CA VAL A 118 14.30 -12.15 9.11
C VAL A 118 15.77 -11.92 9.41
N SER A 119 16.15 -10.68 9.71
CA SER A 119 17.52 -10.25 9.93
C SER A 119 17.66 -9.18 11.02
N PRO A 120 18.89 -8.79 11.41
CA PRO A 120 19.09 -7.64 12.29
C PRO A 120 18.65 -6.30 11.68
N ILE A 121 18.49 -6.23 10.35
CA ILE A 121 18.02 -5.02 9.66
C ILE A 121 16.54 -4.79 10.00
N ASP A 122 15.73 -5.84 10.02
CA ASP A 122 14.33 -5.81 10.42
C ASP A 122 14.16 -5.31 11.85
N SER A 123 14.96 -5.86 12.77
CA SER A 123 15.00 -5.46 14.17
C SER A 123 15.32 -3.97 14.30
N LEU A 124 16.33 -3.49 13.55
CA LEU A 124 16.70 -2.09 13.58
C LEU A 124 15.60 -1.18 13.01
N LYS A 125 14.93 -1.58 11.93
CA LYS A 125 13.85 -0.82 11.33
C LYS A 125 12.64 -0.67 12.27
N VAL A 126 12.28 -1.73 13.00
CA VAL A 126 11.25 -1.64 14.05
C VAL A 126 11.65 -0.66 15.16
N LEU A 127 12.89 -0.70 15.65
CA LEU A 127 13.35 0.26 16.68
C LEU A 127 13.37 1.70 16.19
N ARG A 128 13.70 1.92 14.91
CA ARG A 128 13.63 3.24 14.31
C ARG A 128 12.20 3.76 14.26
N ALA A 129 11.25 2.91 13.85
CA ALA A 129 9.83 3.21 13.85
C ALA A 129 9.32 3.61 15.24
N ASP A 130 9.60 2.79 16.26
CA ASP A 130 9.26 3.06 17.67
C ASP A 130 9.84 4.40 18.16
N ALA A 131 11.08 4.71 17.77
CA ALA A 131 11.74 5.97 18.10
C ALA A 131 11.21 7.19 17.32
N GLY A 132 10.21 7.03 16.44
CA GLY A 132 9.70 8.09 15.57
C GLY A 132 10.68 8.52 14.48
N LEU A 133 11.65 7.66 14.13
CA LEU A 133 12.59 7.89 13.05
C LEU A 133 11.99 7.31 11.75
N GLY A 134 12.14 8.04 10.64
CA GLY A 134 11.60 7.60 9.35
C GLY A 134 12.21 6.29 8.86
N ASN A 135 11.38 5.49 8.20
CA ASN A 135 11.73 4.19 7.62
C ASN A 135 11.32 4.22 6.14
N THR A 136 12.28 4.06 5.23
CA THR A 136 11.96 3.90 3.81
C THR A 136 11.78 2.41 3.54
N GLN A 137 10.61 2.04 3.02
CA GLN A 137 10.31 0.69 2.57
C GLN A 137 10.54 0.54 1.07
N PRO A 138 10.92 -0.66 0.59
CA PRO A 138 10.92 -0.90 -0.84
C PRO A 138 9.48 -0.89 -1.39
N PRO A 139 9.33 -0.62 -2.70
CA PRO A 139 8.10 -0.83 -3.46
C PRO A 139 7.30 -2.07 -3.04
N GLY A 140 6.01 -1.87 -2.83
CA GLY A 140 5.05 -2.92 -2.48
C GLY A 140 5.22 -3.50 -1.08
N CYS A 141 6.11 -3.01 -0.23
CA CYS A 141 6.25 -3.45 1.16
C CYS A 141 5.43 -2.55 2.11
N PRO A 142 4.63 -3.10 3.04
CA PRO A 142 3.85 -2.26 3.96
C PRO A 142 4.73 -1.33 4.80
N GLY A 143 4.23 -0.14 5.10
CA GLY A 143 4.85 0.76 6.04
C GLY A 143 4.90 0.14 7.43
N ILE A 144 6.01 0.30 8.15
CA ILE A 144 6.10 -0.17 9.53
C ILE A 144 5.19 0.69 10.40
N GLY A 145 4.22 0.05 11.05
CA GLY A 145 3.15 0.71 11.79
C GLY A 145 1.81 0.76 11.06
N ASP A 146 1.76 0.40 9.77
CA ASP A 146 0.51 0.37 9.01
C ASP A 146 -0.37 -0.81 9.45
N GLU A 147 -1.68 -0.63 9.42
CA GLU A 147 -2.64 -1.73 9.57
C GLU A 147 -2.71 -2.54 8.26
N VAL A 148 -2.54 -3.85 8.36
CA VAL A 148 -2.55 -4.81 7.24
C VAL A 148 -3.39 -6.04 7.59
N GLN A 149 -3.89 -6.76 6.59
CA GLN A 149 -4.51 -8.07 6.79
C GLN A 149 -3.45 -9.16 6.67
N VAL A 150 -3.22 -9.92 7.75
CA VAL A 150 -2.27 -11.04 7.79
C VAL A 150 -3.07 -12.32 8.01
N ASP A 151 -3.14 -13.14 6.97
CA ASP A 151 -4.00 -14.34 6.91
C ASP A 151 -5.47 -14.04 7.29
N GLY A 152 -5.98 -12.88 6.85
CA GLY A 152 -7.35 -12.42 7.11
C GLY A 152 -7.60 -11.87 8.52
N VAL A 153 -6.53 -11.58 9.27
CA VAL A 153 -6.60 -10.92 10.58
C VAL A 153 -5.91 -9.57 10.49
N THR A 154 -6.59 -8.49 10.90
CA THR A 154 -5.98 -7.16 11.03
C THR A 154 -4.83 -7.18 12.02
N ARG A 155 -3.65 -6.71 11.60
CA ARG A 155 -2.44 -6.57 12.42
C ARG A 155 -1.69 -5.30 12.06
N ILE A 156 -0.77 -4.89 12.93
CA ILE A 156 0.15 -3.79 12.66
C ILE A 156 1.44 -4.37 12.06
N TRP A 157 1.88 -3.86 10.91
CA TRP A 157 3.13 -4.32 10.29
C TRP A 157 4.33 -3.95 11.17
N GLY A 158 5.07 -4.96 11.63
CA GLY A 158 6.19 -4.81 12.56
C GLY A 158 5.87 -5.09 14.03
N ASP A 159 4.59 -5.16 14.42
CA ASP A 159 4.16 -5.71 15.72
C ASP A 159 4.16 -7.24 15.65
N VAL A 160 5.35 -7.83 15.73
CA VAL A 160 5.54 -9.26 15.49
C VAL A 160 5.01 -10.13 16.62
N ASP A 161 4.68 -9.54 17.77
CA ASP A 161 4.05 -10.25 18.87
C ASP A 161 2.57 -10.01 19.08
N CYS A 162 1.98 -9.22 18.19
CA CYS A 162 0.55 -8.98 18.12
C CYS A 162 0.02 -8.37 19.42
N SER A 163 0.82 -7.53 20.07
CA SER A 163 0.45 -6.83 21.31
C SER A 163 -0.37 -5.56 21.07
N LEU A 164 -0.58 -5.19 19.81
CA LEU A 164 -1.13 -3.92 19.33
C LEU A 164 -0.23 -2.71 19.61
N ALA A 165 1.04 -2.96 19.92
CA ALA A 165 2.00 -1.92 20.25
C ALA A 165 3.32 -2.19 19.53
N LEU A 166 3.65 -1.37 18.53
CA LEU A 166 4.96 -1.39 17.89
C LEU A 166 6.02 -0.81 18.85
N ASN A 167 6.87 -1.66 19.42
CA ASN A 167 7.81 -1.25 20.48
C ASN A 167 9.11 -2.10 20.50
N PRO A 168 10.07 -1.86 21.43
CA PRO A 168 11.33 -2.60 21.46
C PRO A 168 11.21 -4.12 21.69
N VAL A 169 10.08 -4.62 22.21
CA VAL A 169 9.82 -6.05 22.38
C VAL A 169 9.72 -6.75 21.03
N ASP A 170 9.10 -6.12 20.03
CA ASP A 170 8.99 -6.64 18.66
C ASP A 170 10.37 -6.79 18.03
N SER A 171 11.17 -5.72 18.12
CA SER A 171 12.54 -5.72 17.64
C SER A 171 13.39 -6.82 18.29
N LEU A 172 13.23 -7.00 19.60
CA LEU A 172 13.94 -8.05 20.33
C LEU A 172 13.53 -9.44 19.85
N LYS A 173 12.24 -9.68 19.54
CA LYS A 173 11.76 -10.97 19.04
C LYS A 173 12.28 -11.28 17.64
N ILE A 174 12.31 -10.28 16.75
CA ILE A 174 12.95 -10.38 15.44
C ILE A 174 14.43 -10.77 15.60
N LEU A 175 15.18 -10.04 16.42
CA LEU A 175 16.61 -10.30 16.62
C LEU A 175 16.88 -11.65 17.28
N ARG A 176 16.00 -12.11 18.18
CA ARG A 176 16.09 -13.45 18.77
C ARG A 176 15.84 -14.53 17.72
N SER A 177 14.86 -14.33 16.84
CA SER A 177 14.58 -15.24 15.73
C SER A 177 15.80 -15.37 14.80
N ASP A 178 16.38 -14.25 14.36
CA ASP A 178 17.61 -14.24 13.56
C ASP A 178 18.77 -14.97 14.26
N ALA A 179 18.96 -14.72 15.56
CA ALA A 179 20.01 -15.35 16.36
C ALA A 179 19.73 -16.82 16.74
N GLY A 180 18.59 -17.40 16.35
CA GLY A 180 18.18 -18.76 16.74
C GLY A 180 17.93 -18.92 18.24
N LEU A 181 17.60 -17.82 18.94
CA LEU A 181 17.32 -17.79 20.37
C LEU A 181 15.83 -17.98 20.64
N PRO A 182 15.45 -18.74 21.68
CA PRO A 182 14.04 -19.01 21.96
C PRO A 182 13.32 -17.78 22.50
N PHE A 183 12.04 -17.60 22.16
CA PHE A 183 11.14 -16.60 22.74
C PHE A 183 9.71 -17.14 22.74
N SER A 184 8.77 -16.38 23.32
CA SER A 184 7.35 -16.77 23.35
C SER A 184 6.53 -15.87 22.44
N GLN A 185 5.62 -16.49 21.69
CA GLN A 185 4.60 -15.83 20.88
C GLN A 185 3.23 -15.91 21.57
N ALA A 186 2.42 -14.87 21.39
CA ALA A 186 1.02 -14.90 21.81
C ALA A 186 0.24 -15.93 21.00
N ASN A 187 -0.79 -16.53 21.60
CA ASN A 187 -1.63 -17.50 20.89
C ASN A 187 -2.36 -16.82 19.72
N GLY A 188 -2.32 -17.43 18.53
CA GLY A 188 -2.89 -16.85 17.31
C GLY A 188 -2.04 -15.76 16.64
N CYS A 189 -0.85 -15.47 17.16
CA CYS A 189 0.15 -14.66 16.47
C CYS A 189 1.05 -15.58 15.63
N PRO A 190 1.39 -15.24 14.36
CA PRO A 190 2.29 -16.05 13.56
C PRO A 190 3.67 -16.18 14.24
N GLU A 191 4.37 -17.26 13.96
CA GLU A 191 5.76 -17.41 14.41
C GLU A 191 6.66 -16.50 13.57
N VAL A 192 7.60 -15.78 14.20
CA VAL A 192 8.59 -15.00 13.44
C VAL A 192 9.39 -15.96 12.56
N GLY A 193 9.53 -15.65 11.28
CA GLY A 193 10.12 -16.52 10.26
C GLY A 193 9.13 -17.45 9.56
N SER A 194 7.86 -17.49 9.96
CA SER A 194 6.83 -18.29 9.27
C SER A 194 6.25 -17.57 8.05
N PRO A 195 5.83 -18.29 7.00
CA PRO A 195 5.17 -17.70 5.86
C PRO A 195 3.77 -17.19 6.23
N VAL A 196 3.41 -16.01 5.74
CA VAL A 196 2.09 -15.39 5.89
C VAL A 196 1.62 -14.81 4.57
N ILE A 197 0.31 -14.65 4.41
CA ILE A 197 -0.29 -13.90 3.31
C ILE A 197 -0.65 -12.52 3.81
N VAL A 198 -0.09 -11.49 3.17
CA VAL A 198 -0.36 -10.08 3.49
C VAL A 198 -1.19 -9.46 2.39
N THR A 199 -2.35 -8.92 2.77
CA THR A 199 -3.31 -8.21 1.92
C THR A 199 -3.64 -6.85 2.49
#